data_AF-A0A8B6YDD8-F1
#
_entry.id   AF-A0A8B6YDD8-F1
#
_cell.length_a   1.000
_cell.length_b   1.000
_cell.length_c   1.000
_cell.angle_alpha   90.00
_cell.angle_beta   90.00
_cell.angle_gamma   90.00
#
_symmetry.space_group_name_H-M   'P 1'
#
loop_
_entity.id
_entity.type
_entity.pdbx_description
1 polymer ?
#
loop_
_entity_poly.entity_id
_entity_poly.type
_entity_poly.pdbx_seq_one_letter_code
_entity_poly.pdbx_strand_id
1 'polypeptide(L)'
;MVSVTRAVFGELPLGAGTVEKFQLQSDQLRVDIMSWGCTITALEVKDRQGRASDVVLGFAELEGYFQKQPYFGAVVGRVANRIAKGTFTVDGKEYKLAINNGPNSLHGGVRGFDKVLWTPRVLSNGVEFSRVSPDGEEGYPGELKVWVTYTLDGRELVVNYRAQASQATPVNLTNHSYFNLAGQGSPNIYDHEVTIEADAFLPVDETLIPTGEVAPVQGTAFDLRKSVELGKHLQEFHINGFDHNFCLKGSKEKHFCARVHHAGSGRVLEVYTTQPGVQFYTGNFLDGTLKGKSGAVYPKHSGFCLETQNWPDAVNQPHFPPVLLKPGEDYDHTTWFKFSVA
;
A
#
# COMPACT_ATOMS: atom_id res chain seq x y z
N MET A 1 -0.57 -18.45 19.79
CA MET A 1 -1.74 -17.56 20.04
C MET A 1 -1.31 -16.14 19.75
N VAL A 2 -2.15 -15.38 19.05
CA VAL A 2 -1.90 -13.95 18.82
C VAL A 2 -2.48 -13.16 19.99
N SER A 3 -1.72 -12.17 20.47
CA SER A 3 -2.19 -11.20 21.46
C SER A 3 -2.37 -9.83 20.83
N VAL A 4 -3.39 -9.10 21.27
CA VAL A 4 -3.67 -7.72 20.85
C VAL A 4 -3.61 -6.81 22.07
N THR A 5 -2.76 -5.79 22.02
CA THR A 5 -2.70 -4.74 23.05
C THR A 5 -2.95 -3.37 22.43
N ARG A 6 -3.58 -2.46 23.16
CA ARG A 6 -3.82 -1.07 22.73
C ARG A 6 -3.23 -0.07 23.71
N ALA A 7 -2.77 1.05 23.21
CA ALA A 7 -2.30 2.18 24.01
C ALA A 7 -2.57 3.50 23.27
N VAL A 8 -2.59 4.62 24.00
CA VAL A 8 -2.56 5.95 23.38
C VAL A 8 -1.22 6.11 22.67
N PHE A 9 -1.26 6.54 21.41
CA PHE A 9 -0.07 6.83 20.61
C PHE A 9 0.23 8.33 20.57
N GLY A 10 -0.81 9.16 20.53
CA GLY A 10 -0.69 10.60 20.52
C GLY A 10 -2.05 11.27 20.39
N GLU A 11 -2.06 12.59 20.40
CA GLU A 11 -3.27 13.41 20.28
C GLU A 11 -3.23 14.21 18.97
N LEU A 12 -4.38 14.30 18.29
CA LEU A 12 -4.49 15.17 17.12
C LEU A 12 -4.47 16.65 17.54
N PRO A 13 -3.91 17.54 16.71
CA PRO A 13 -3.92 18.98 16.98
C PRO A 13 -5.33 19.51 17.24
N LEU A 14 -5.41 20.57 18.05
CA LEU A 14 -6.67 21.28 18.36
C LEU A 14 -7.77 20.39 18.99
N GLY A 15 -7.39 19.27 19.62
CA GLY A 15 -8.35 18.37 20.28
C GLY A 15 -9.21 17.57 19.31
N ALA A 16 -8.75 17.38 18.06
CA ALA A 16 -9.51 16.69 17.01
C ALA A 16 -9.66 15.16 17.24
N GLY A 17 -9.06 14.62 18.30
CA GLY A 17 -9.25 13.25 18.75
C GLY A 17 -7.94 12.54 19.14
N THR A 18 -8.07 11.47 19.90
CA THR A 18 -6.95 10.63 20.35
C THR A 18 -6.62 9.58 19.30
N VAL A 19 -5.33 9.43 18.99
CA VAL A 19 -4.82 8.34 18.17
C VAL A 19 -4.34 7.21 19.07
N GLU A 20 -4.80 6.01 18.78
CA GLU A 20 -4.41 4.80 19.49
C GLU A 20 -3.49 3.95 18.61
N LYS A 21 -2.54 3.25 19.24
CA LYS A 21 -1.72 2.21 18.64
C LYS A 21 -2.19 0.85 19.13
N PHE A 22 -2.29 -0.08 18.20
CA PHE A 22 -2.64 -1.48 18.39
C PHE A 22 -1.43 -2.33 18.00
N GLN A 23 -0.91 -3.09 18.96
CA GLN A 23 0.16 -4.04 18.72
C GLN A 23 -0.44 -5.44 18.60
N LEU A 24 -0.26 -6.05 17.43
CA LEU A 24 -0.55 -7.46 17.18
C LEU A 24 0.76 -8.24 17.34
N GLN A 25 0.76 -9.28 18.16
CA GLN A 25 1.95 -10.06 18.39
C GLN A 25 1.66 -11.56 18.31
N SER A 26 2.45 -12.25 17.50
CA SER A 26 2.57 -13.70 17.49
C SER A 26 3.94 -14.12 18.03
N ASP A 27 4.23 -15.41 17.99
CA ASP A 27 5.55 -15.97 18.25
C ASP A 27 6.58 -15.62 17.15
N GLN A 28 6.14 -15.15 15.99
CA GLN A 28 6.98 -14.91 14.82
C GLN A 28 7.06 -13.43 14.41
N LEU A 29 5.99 -12.67 14.59
CA LEU A 29 5.85 -11.29 14.14
C LEU A 29 5.34 -10.38 15.25
N ARG A 30 5.74 -9.11 15.19
CA ARG A 30 5.10 -8.00 15.91
C ARG A 30 4.72 -6.92 14.92
N VAL A 31 3.47 -6.48 14.95
CA VAL A 31 2.94 -5.46 14.05
C VAL A 31 2.29 -4.35 14.87
N ASP A 32 2.71 -3.12 14.67
CA ASP A 32 2.11 -1.96 15.32
C ASP A 32 1.28 -1.18 14.29
N ILE A 33 0.01 -0.93 14.58
CA ILE A 33 -0.92 -0.24 13.69
C ILE A 33 -1.58 0.90 14.46
N MET A 34 -1.69 2.09 13.89
CA MET A 34 -2.37 3.22 14.52
C MET A 34 -3.73 3.54 13.90
N SER A 35 -4.64 4.14 14.68
CA SER A 35 -5.99 4.53 14.22
C SER A 35 -6.01 5.72 13.26
N TRP A 36 -4.92 6.48 13.18
CA TRP A 36 -4.75 7.49 12.13
C TRP A 36 -4.31 6.83 10.83
N GLY A 37 -5.13 6.92 9.78
CA GLY A 37 -4.83 6.35 8.47
C GLY A 37 -4.74 4.83 8.41
N CYS A 38 -5.13 4.12 9.48
CA CYS A 38 -4.94 2.67 9.62
C CYS A 38 -3.47 2.25 9.38
N THR A 39 -2.54 3.08 9.82
CA THR A 39 -1.14 3.04 9.39
C THR A 39 -0.34 1.98 10.14
N ILE A 40 0.33 1.10 9.40
CA ILE A 40 1.35 0.19 9.93
C ILE A 40 2.58 1.03 10.28
N THR A 41 2.87 1.14 11.58
CA THR A 41 3.97 1.95 12.12
C THR A 41 5.25 1.16 12.38
N ALA A 42 5.15 -0.15 12.62
CA ALA A 42 6.27 -1.06 12.75
C ALA A 42 5.86 -2.48 12.37
N LEU A 43 6.81 -3.26 11.84
CA LEU A 43 6.62 -4.66 11.50
C LEU A 43 7.93 -5.40 11.76
N GLU A 44 8.04 -6.10 12.89
CA GLU A 44 9.24 -6.83 13.27
C GLU A 44 9.23 -8.27 12.76
N VAL A 45 10.29 -8.63 12.04
CA VAL A 45 10.46 -9.96 11.41
C VAL A 45 11.80 -10.56 11.82
N LYS A 46 11.79 -11.84 12.21
CA LYS A 46 13.00 -12.59 12.57
C LYS A 46 13.83 -12.97 11.34
N ASP A 47 15.16 -12.91 11.46
CA ASP A 47 16.12 -13.47 10.50
C ASP A 47 16.44 -14.96 10.80
N ARG A 48 17.37 -15.56 10.06
CA ARG A 48 17.87 -16.94 10.29
C ARG A 48 18.42 -17.19 11.70
N GLN A 49 18.89 -16.15 12.39
CA GLN A 49 19.44 -16.22 13.74
C GLN A 49 18.38 -15.93 14.81
N GLY A 50 17.12 -15.72 14.41
CA GLY A 50 16.02 -15.38 15.31
C GLY A 50 16.02 -13.91 15.75
N ARG A 51 16.87 -13.05 15.16
CA ARG A 51 16.93 -11.62 15.49
C ARG A 51 15.81 -10.89 14.76
N ALA A 52 14.92 -10.26 15.54
CA ALA A 52 13.86 -9.43 15.01
C ALA A 52 14.44 -8.08 14.53
N SER A 53 14.02 -7.64 13.35
CA SER A 53 14.23 -6.27 12.91
C SER A 53 12.92 -5.72 12.37
N ASP A 54 12.66 -4.46 12.66
CA ASP A 54 11.58 -3.72 12.02
C ASP A 54 11.89 -3.52 10.53
N VAL A 55 11.05 -4.06 9.66
CA VAL A 55 11.27 -4.10 8.20
C VAL A 55 10.42 -3.09 7.45
N VAL A 56 9.71 -2.19 8.14
CA VAL A 56 8.94 -1.12 7.46
C VAL A 56 9.46 0.26 7.82
N LEU A 57 9.52 1.15 6.84
CA LEU A 57 9.84 2.56 7.08
C LEU A 57 8.67 3.25 7.78
N GLY A 58 8.96 4.30 8.54
CA GLY A 58 7.94 5.10 9.23
C GLY A 58 8.54 6.00 10.29
N PHE A 59 7.69 6.47 11.20
CA PHE A 59 8.07 7.40 12.27
C PHE A 59 7.81 6.81 13.65
N ALA A 60 8.62 7.24 14.63
CA ALA A 60 8.48 6.80 16.02
C ALA A 60 7.27 7.45 16.70
N GLU A 61 6.94 8.68 16.30
CA GLU A 61 5.93 9.54 16.90
C GLU A 61 4.88 9.97 15.87
N LEU A 62 3.71 10.36 16.35
CA LEU A 62 2.55 10.72 15.54
C LEU A 62 2.81 11.95 14.65
N GLU A 63 3.56 12.92 15.17
CA GLU A 63 3.94 14.17 14.52
C GLU A 63 4.70 13.93 13.21
N GLY A 64 5.50 12.85 13.16
CA GLY A 64 6.20 12.43 11.95
C GLY A 64 5.25 12.05 10.81
N TYR A 65 4.03 11.64 11.10
CA TYR A 65 3.01 11.32 10.09
C TYR A 65 2.18 12.55 9.66
N PHE A 66 2.25 13.67 10.38
CA PHE A 66 1.59 14.94 10.01
C PHE A 66 2.42 15.82 9.10
N GLN A 67 3.74 15.67 9.12
CA GLN A 67 4.61 16.38 8.20
C GLN A 67 4.35 15.94 6.75
N LYS A 68 4.88 16.69 5.77
CA LYS A 68 4.82 16.27 4.38
C LYS A 68 5.67 15.00 4.20
N GLN A 69 5.02 13.86 4.05
CA GLN A 69 5.63 12.55 3.92
C GLN A 69 4.88 11.71 2.87
N PRO A 70 5.54 10.75 2.18
CA PRO A 70 4.99 10.03 1.04
C PRO A 70 4.17 8.78 1.45
N TYR A 71 3.10 8.99 2.22
CA TYR A 71 2.08 7.98 2.55
C TYR A 71 2.56 6.76 3.38
N PHE A 72 3.63 6.88 4.16
CA PHE A 72 4.25 5.73 4.87
C PHE A 72 3.24 4.86 5.63
N GLY A 73 3.10 3.60 5.22
CA GLY A 73 2.41 2.53 5.95
C GLY A 73 0.89 2.64 5.97
N ALA A 74 0.33 3.69 5.36
CA ALA A 74 -1.07 4.06 5.52
C ALA A 74 -2.00 3.32 4.55
N VAL A 75 -3.27 3.23 4.92
CA VAL A 75 -4.33 2.90 3.97
C VAL A 75 -4.57 4.07 3.05
N VAL A 76 -4.63 3.78 1.76
CA VAL A 76 -4.85 4.77 0.70
C VAL A 76 -6.25 4.60 0.13
N GLY A 77 -6.94 5.72 -0.09
CA GLY A 77 -8.28 5.77 -0.66
C GLY A 77 -8.82 7.22 -0.66
N ARG A 78 -9.97 7.51 -1.30
CA ARG A 78 -10.97 6.57 -1.84
C ARG A 78 -10.51 5.76 -3.06
N VAL A 79 -9.64 6.35 -3.89
CA VAL A 79 -9.01 5.69 -5.04
C VAL A 79 -7.50 5.84 -4.93
N ALA A 80 -6.81 4.70 -4.82
CA ALA A 80 -5.36 4.61 -4.86
C ALA A 80 -4.80 4.91 -6.25
N ASN A 81 -3.55 5.36 -6.27
CA ASN A 81 -2.82 5.84 -7.44
C ASN A 81 -3.50 7.04 -8.12
N ARG A 82 -3.22 7.26 -9.41
CA ARG A 82 -3.57 8.47 -10.15
C ARG A 82 -4.89 8.35 -10.89
N ILE A 83 -5.58 9.48 -10.98
CA ILE A 83 -6.69 9.74 -11.92
C ILE A 83 -6.28 10.90 -12.82
N ALA A 84 -6.29 10.65 -14.12
CA ALA A 84 -5.84 11.59 -15.14
C ALA A 84 -6.63 12.91 -15.01
N LYS A 85 -5.90 14.04 -14.98
CA LYS A 85 -6.46 15.40 -14.87
C LYS A 85 -7.37 15.62 -13.67
N GLY A 86 -7.37 14.71 -12.69
CA GLY A 86 -8.28 14.72 -11.55
C GLY A 86 -9.76 14.81 -11.94
N THR A 87 -10.15 14.15 -13.03
CA THR A 87 -11.55 14.12 -13.47
C THR A 87 -11.94 12.72 -13.93
N PHE A 88 -13.21 12.38 -13.77
CA PHE A 88 -13.81 11.14 -14.25
C PHE A 88 -15.33 11.31 -14.40
N THR A 89 -15.98 10.36 -15.08
CA THR A 89 -17.43 10.39 -15.29
C THR A 89 -18.09 9.13 -14.73
N VAL A 90 -19.20 9.31 -14.00
CA VAL A 90 -20.06 8.21 -13.54
C VAL A 90 -21.50 8.53 -13.96
N ASP A 91 -22.16 7.59 -14.62
CA ASP A 91 -23.54 7.71 -15.08
C ASP A 91 -23.83 9.02 -15.85
N GLY A 92 -22.86 9.45 -16.68
CA GLY A 92 -22.95 10.66 -17.50
C GLY A 92 -22.66 11.98 -16.77
N LYS A 93 -22.36 11.95 -15.47
CA LYS A 93 -21.97 13.14 -14.69
C LYS A 93 -20.46 13.19 -14.50
N GLU A 94 -19.85 14.33 -14.84
CA GLU A 94 -18.43 14.61 -14.59
C GLU A 94 -18.20 14.99 -13.12
N TYR A 95 -17.13 14.44 -12.53
CA TYR A 95 -16.67 14.74 -11.18
C TYR A 95 -15.23 15.26 -11.24
N LYS A 96 -14.93 16.26 -10.40
CA LYS A 96 -13.60 16.88 -10.31
C LYS A 96 -13.01 16.66 -8.94
N LEU A 97 -11.75 16.26 -8.93
CA LEU A 97 -10.93 15.97 -7.77
C LEU A 97 -9.87 17.06 -7.59
N ALA A 98 -9.26 17.10 -6.41
CA ALA A 98 -8.12 17.96 -6.18
C ALA A 98 -6.90 17.52 -7.03
N ILE A 99 -6.23 18.49 -7.65
CA ILE A 99 -4.97 18.28 -8.36
C ILE A 99 -3.81 18.42 -7.38
N ASN A 100 -3.61 17.36 -6.58
CA ASN A 100 -2.56 17.29 -5.57
C ASN A 100 -1.24 16.70 -6.12
N ASN A 101 -1.25 16.13 -7.34
CA ASN A 101 -0.06 15.68 -8.05
C ASN A 101 -0.13 16.11 -9.53
N GLY A 102 0.08 17.41 -9.76
CA GLY A 102 -0.19 18.05 -11.05
C GLY A 102 0.46 17.37 -12.26
N PRO A 103 -0.29 17.17 -13.37
CA PRO A 103 -1.65 17.65 -13.62
C PRO A 103 -2.78 16.73 -13.09
N ASN A 104 -2.47 15.72 -12.29
CA ASN A 104 -3.39 14.63 -11.91
C ASN A 104 -3.85 14.72 -10.45
N SER A 105 -4.86 13.91 -10.11
CA SER A 105 -5.20 13.61 -8.71
C SER A 105 -4.55 12.31 -8.29
N LEU A 106 -4.06 12.21 -7.05
CA LEU A 106 -3.28 11.10 -6.52
C LEU A 106 -3.80 10.67 -5.14
N HIS A 107 -3.94 9.37 -4.93
CA HIS A 107 -4.14 8.75 -3.61
C HIS A 107 -5.30 9.37 -2.81
N GLY A 108 -6.44 9.57 -3.48
CA GLY A 108 -7.67 10.05 -2.86
C GLY A 108 -7.76 11.55 -2.58
N GLY A 109 -6.74 12.35 -2.94
CA GLY A 109 -6.80 13.81 -2.89
C GLY A 109 -5.95 14.46 -1.78
N VAL A 110 -6.33 15.65 -1.33
CA VAL A 110 -5.55 16.45 -0.37
C VAL A 110 -5.56 15.80 1.01
N ARG A 111 -6.73 15.35 1.45
CA ARG A 111 -6.96 14.64 2.71
C ARG A 111 -7.59 13.28 2.43
N GLY A 112 -6.81 12.40 1.81
CA GLY A 112 -7.15 11.00 1.59
C GLY A 112 -7.29 10.19 2.88
N PHE A 113 -7.58 8.90 2.71
CA PHE A 113 -7.84 7.96 3.81
C PHE A 113 -6.66 7.76 4.76
N ASP A 114 -5.45 8.14 4.33
CA ASP A 114 -4.21 8.09 5.10
C ASP A 114 -4.12 9.21 6.16
N LYS A 115 -4.92 10.28 6.02
CA LYS A 115 -4.86 11.51 6.84
C LYS A 115 -6.17 11.80 7.58
N VAL A 116 -6.82 10.75 8.02
CA VAL A 116 -8.07 10.81 8.79
C VAL A 116 -8.03 9.82 9.95
N LEU A 117 -8.75 10.15 11.02
CA LEU A 117 -8.91 9.26 12.16
C LEU A 117 -9.97 8.20 11.82
N TRP A 118 -9.65 6.94 12.11
CA TRP A 118 -10.55 5.81 11.97
C TRP A 118 -11.01 5.31 13.33
N THR A 119 -12.22 4.73 13.37
CA THR A 119 -12.79 4.17 14.60
C THR A 119 -12.33 2.72 14.77
N PRO A 120 -11.55 2.38 15.80
CA PRO A 120 -11.04 1.03 16.00
C PRO A 120 -12.00 0.11 16.75
N ARG A 121 -11.95 -1.19 16.44
CA ARG A 121 -12.57 -2.30 17.17
C ARG A 121 -11.55 -3.43 17.30
N VAL A 122 -11.13 -3.74 18.51
CA VAL A 122 -10.23 -4.86 18.80
C VAL A 122 -10.92 -6.19 18.50
N LEU A 123 -10.20 -7.09 17.85
CA LEU A 123 -10.61 -8.47 17.58
C LEU A 123 -9.74 -9.44 18.40
N SER A 124 -10.05 -10.74 18.36
CA SER A 124 -9.29 -11.76 19.10
C SER A 124 -7.83 -11.90 18.62
N ASN A 125 -7.58 -11.71 17.33
CA ASN A 125 -6.27 -11.85 16.68
C ASN A 125 -5.90 -10.64 15.80
N GLY A 126 -6.52 -9.48 16.05
CA GLY A 126 -6.44 -8.35 15.13
C GLY A 126 -7.13 -7.09 15.61
N VAL A 127 -7.27 -6.15 14.68
CA VAL A 127 -8.04 -4.92 14.85
C VAL A 127 -8.77 -4.61 13.54
N GLU A 128 -10.04 -4.21 13.65
CA GLU A 128 -10.80 -3.63 12.55
C GLU A 128 -10.90 -2.13 12.76
N PHE A 129 -10.69 -1.37 11.71
CA PHE A 129 -10.95 0.06 11.66
C PHE A 129 -12.15 0.32 10.78
N SER A 130 -13.01 1.26 11.16
CA SER A 130 -14.16 1.65 10.36
C SER A 130 -14.26 3.16 10.21
N ARG A 131 -14.80 3.59 9.08
CA ARG A 131 -15.01 5.00 8.77
C ARG A 131 -16.15 5.18 7.78
N VAL A 132 -16.81 6.33 7.88
CA VAL A 132 -17.71 6.85 6.87
C VAL A 132 -17.01 7.99 6.14
N SER A 133 -16.84 7.83 4.83
CA SER A 133 -16.40 8.87 3.91
C SER A 133 -17.66 9.47 3.29
N PRO A 134 -18.11 10.68 3.68
CA PRO A 134 -19.39 11.23 3.23
C PRO A 134 -19.41 11.49 1.72
N ASP A 135 -20.62 11.72 1.18
CA ASP A 135 -20.79 12.21 -0.18
C ASP A 135 -20.04 13.54 -0.39
N GLY A 136 -19.35 13.66 -1.52
CA GLY A 136 -18.54 14.82 -1.87
C GLY A 136 -17.18 14.89 -1.18
N GLU A 137 -16.81 13.95 -0.30
CA GLU A 137 -15.47 13.91 0.28
C GLU A 137 -14.42 13.84 -0.83
N GLU A 138 -13.50 14.82 -0.85
CA GLU A 138 -12.46 14.99 -1.88
C GLU A 138 -12.99 15.05 -3.33
N GLY A 139 -14.29 15.29 -3.52
CA GLY A 139 -14.95 15.38 -4.83
C GLY A 139 -15.57 14.07 -5.32
N TYR A 140 -15.50 12.98 -4.55
CA TYR A 140 -16.10 11.69 -4.94
C TYR A 140 -17.60 11.62 -4.59
N PRO A 141 -18.45 11.03 -5.46
CA PRO A 141 -19.87 10.85 -5.18
C PRO A 141 -20.13 9.75 -4.16
N GLY A 142 -21.22 9.89 -3.42
CA GLY A 142 -21.76 8.87 -2.54
C GLY A 142 -21.04 8.81 -1.19
N GLU A 143 -21.82 8.53 -0.15
CA GLU A 143 -21.28 8.07 1.11
C GLU A 143 -20.65 6.69 0.89
N LEU A 144 -19.42 6.50 1.36
CA LEU A 144 -18.72 5.23 1.37
C LEU A 144 -18.43 4.82 2.81
N LYS A 145 -19.06 3.73 3.25
CA LYS A 145 -18.72 3.06 4.51
C LYS A 145 -17.58 2.11 4.24
N VAL A 146 -16.54 2.15 5.06
CA VAL A 146 -15.32 1.37 4.86
C VAL A 146 -14.94 0.68 6.15
N TRP A 147 -14.48 -0.57 6.01
CA TRP A 147 -13.87 -1.36 7.07
C TRP A 147 -12.51 -1.87 6.59
N VAL A 148 -11.49 -1.67 7.42
CA VAL A 148 -10.15 -2.20 7.19
C VAL A 148 -9.80 -3.12 8.35
N THR A 149 -9.64 -4.41 8.06
CA THR A 149 -9.39 -5.42 9.08
C THR A 149 -7.98 -5.96 8.94
N TYR A 150 -7.19 -5.76 9.99
CA TYR A 150 -5.87 -6.37 10.13
C TYR A 150 -5.97 -7.56 11.08
N THR A 151 -5.55 -8.73 10.63
CA THR A 151 -5.40 -9.91 11.48
C THR A 151 -4.02 -10.50 11.33
N LEU A 152 -3.53 -11.11 12.40
CA LEU A 152 -2.25 -11.81 12.41
C LEU A 152 -2.52 -13.30 12.69
N ASP A 153 -1.88 -14.17 11.92
CA ASP A 153 -1.84 -15.60 12.17
C ASP A 153 -0.43 -16.15 11.93
N GLY A 154 0.28 -16.48 13.01
CA GLY A 154 1.67 -16.93 12.96
C GLY A 154 2.58 -15.94 12.23
N ARG A 155 2.89 -16.23 10.97
CA ARG A 155 3.77 -15.43 10.10
C ARG A 155 3.05 -14.64 9.01
N GLU A 156 1.72 -14.66 9.00
CA GLU A 156 0.91 -14.01 7.96
C GLU A 156 0.14 -12.83 8.55
N LEU A 157 0.47 -11.62 8.09
CA LEU A 157 -0.35 -10.43 8.32
C LEU A 157 -1.36 -10.33 7.18
N VAL A 158 -2.64 -10.32 7.52
CA VAL A 158 -3.74 -10.25 6.55
C VAL A 158 -4.43 -8.90 6.68
N VAL A 159 -4.59 -8.22 5.56
CA VAL A 159 -5.33 -6.96 5.45
C VAL A 159 -6.53 -7.17 4.55
N ASN A 160 -7.72 -6.90 5.09
CA ASN A 160 -8.97 -6.96 4.34
C ASN A 160 -9.61 -5.58 4.26
N TYR A 161 -10.15 -5.25 3.10
CA TYR A 161 -10.83 -4.01 2.80
C TYR A 161 -12.25 -4.32 2.39
N ARG A 162 -13.22 -3.82 3.15
CA ARG A 162 -14.63 -3.86 2.80
C ARG A 162 -15.18 -2.47 2.62
N ALA A 163 -16.05 -2.29 1.63
CA ALA A 163 -16.76 -1.03 1.48
C ALA A 163 -18.15 -1.18 0.88
N GLN A 164 -19.03 -0.23 1.24
CA GLN A 164 -20.39 -0.11 0.73
C GLN A 164 -20.67 1.34 0.36
N ALA A 165 -21.22 1.56 -0.83
CA ALA A 165 -21.50 2.91 -1.34
C ALA A 165 -23.00 3.20 -1.38
N SER A 166 -23.38 4.45 -1.08
CA SER A 166 -24.75 4.94 -1.22
C SER A 166 -25.10 5.44 -2.63
N GLN A 167 -24.08 5.72 -3.46
CA GLN A 167 -24.18 6.02 -4.88
C GLN A 167 -23.04 5.32 -5.63
N ALA A 168 -23.16 5.15 -6.95
CA ALA A 168 -22.08 4.61 -7.76
C ALA A 168 -20.82 5.48 -7.63
N THR A 169 -19.69 4.88 -7.26
CA THR A 169 -18.44 5.61 -6.99
C THR A 169 -17.23 4.72 -7.26
N PRO A 170 -16.10 5.24 -7.79
CA PRO A 170 -14.89 4.45 -7.91
C PRO A 170 -14.30 4.17 -6.52
N VAL A 171 -13.87 2.92 -6.29
CA VAL A 171 -13.21 2.49 -5.06
C VAL A 171 -11.99 1.65 -5.42
N ASN A 172 -10.83 2.04 -4.87
CA ASN A 172 -9.59 1.28 -4.99
C ASN A 172 -8.76 1.52 -3.74
N LEU A 173 -8.73 0.53 -2.84
CA LEU A 173 -8.08 0.63 -1.53
C LEU A 173 -6.83 -0.23 -1.49
N THR A 174 -5.78 0.30 -0.87
CA THR A 174 -4.51 -0.42 -0.70
C THR A 174 -3.78 0.05 0.57
N ASN A 175 -2.61 -0.52 0.86
CA ASN A 175 -1.72 -0.06 1.92
C ASN A 175 -0.35 0.30 1.33
N HIS A 176 0.17 1.47 1.71
CA HIS A 176 1.40 2.04 1.16
C HIS A 176 2.62 1.84 2.10
N SER A 177 2.76 0.63 2.64
CA SER A 177 3.94 0.26 3.44
C SER A 177 5.19 0.16 2.58
N TYR A 178 6.25 0.82 3.05
CA TYR A 178 7.59 0.71 2.47
C TYR A 178 8.37 -0.34 3.23
N PHE A 179 8.77 -1.40 2.55
CA PHE A 179 9.52 -2.52 3.12
C PHE A 179 11.01 -2.41 2.84
N ASN A 180 11.81 -2.85 3.80
CA ASN A 180 13.22 -3.20 3.64
C ASN A 180 13.51 -4.44 4.50
N LEU A 181 13.69 -5.60 3.88
CA LEU A 181 13.89 -6.89 4.56
C LEU A 181 15.28 -7.01 5.20
N ALA A 182 16.23 -6.13 4.87
CA ALA A 182 17.47 -5.96 5.61
C ALA A 182 17.24 -5.21 6.95
N GLY A 183 16.10 -4.53 7.08
CA GLY A 183 15.71 -3.69 8.22
C GLY A 183 15.55 -2.24 7.80
N GLN A 184 14.65 -1.51 8.44
CA GLN A 184 14.27 -0.13 8.06
C GLN A 184 15.41 0.90 8.05
N GLY A 185 16.52 0.63 8.75
CA GLY A 185 17.71 1.49 8.76
C GLY A 185 18.71 1.20 7.64
N SER A 186 18.47 0.18 6.80
CA SER A 186 19.31 -0.12 5.65
C SER A 186 19.18 1.00 4.60
N PRO A 187 20.29 1.46 3.99
CA PRO A 187 20.27 2.61 3.11
C PRO A 187 19.64 2.32 1.73
N ASN A 188 19.51 1.05 1.33
CA ASN A 188 18.94 0.69 0.03
C ASN A 188 18.29 -0.70 0.03
N ILE A 189 17.70 -1.06 -1.11
CA ILE A 189 17.03 -2.33 -1.40
C ILE A 189 17.72 -3.12 -2.53
N TYR A 190 18.93 -2.76 -2.93
CA TYR A 190 19.56 -3.29 -4.15
C TYR A 190 19.92 -4.78 -4.05
N ASP A 191 20.13 -5.28 -2.84
CA ASP A 191 20.42 -6.68 -2.51
C ASP A 191 19.15 -7.54 -2.33
N HIS A 192 17.97 -6.98 -2.62
CA HIS A 192 16.72 -7.73 -2.60
C HIS A 192 16.52 -8.46 -3.92
N GLU A 193 16.13 -9.72 -3.81
CA GLU A 193 15.73 -10.58 -4.91
C GLU A 193 14.22 -10.51 -5.08
N VAL A 194 13.74 -10.06 -6.23
CA VAL A 194 12.31 -9.78 -6.48
C VAL A 194 11.75 -10.73 -7.53
N THR A 195 10.52 -11.20 -7.31
CA THR A 195 9.71 -11.95 -8.28
C THR A 195 8.28 -11.41 -8.25
N ILE A 196 7.69 -11.13 -9.41
CA ILE A 196 6.28 -10.72 -9.57
C ILE A 196 5.62 -11.61 -10.62
N GLU A 197 4.50 -12.25 -10.29
CA GLU A 197 3.78 -13.15 -11.20
C GLU A 197 2.81 -12.38 -12.10
N ALA A 198 3.39 -11.61 -13.03
CA ALA A 198 2.65 -10.83 -14.02
C ALA A 198 3.22 -11.06 -15.42
N ASP A 199 2.35 -11.32 -16.39
CA ASP A 199 2.73 -11.44 -17.80
C ASP A 199 2.65 -10.10 -18.55
N ALA A 200 2.02 -9.08 -17.93
CA ALA A 200 1.92 -7.75 -18.48
C ALA A 200 2.12 -6.67 -17.40
N PHE A 201 2.44 -5.47 -17.84
CA PHE A 201 2.51 -4.26 -17.01
C PHE A 201 1.84 -3.11 -17.75
N LEU A 202 1.65 -1.98 -17.06
CA LEU A 202 1.11 -0.77 -17.65
C LEU A 202 2.23 0.25 -17.89
N PRO A 203 2.67 0.46 -19.14
CA PRO A 203 3.51 1.61 -19.49
C PRO A 203 2.78 2.90 -19.18
N VAL A 204 3.53 3.89 -18.70
CA VAL A 204 2.99 5.20 -18.31
C VAL A 204 3.54 6.32 -19.18
N ASP A 205 2.78 7.41 -19.26
CA ASP A 205 3.21 8.66 -19.86
C ASP A 205 4.11 9.49 -18.94
N GLU A 206 4.54 10.66 -19.40
CA GLU A 206 5.38 11.60 -18.66
C GLU A 206 4.76 12.11 -17.35
N THR A 207 3.45 11.94 -17.16
CA THR A 207 2.70 12.31 -15.95
C THR A 207 2.38 11.11 -15.05
N LEU A 208 2.97 9.95 -15.37
CA LEU A 208 2.79 8.67 -14.67
C LEU A 208 1.36 8.12 -14.75
N ILE A 209 0.61 8.48 -15.80
CA ILE A 209 -0.70 7.88 -16.11
C ILE A 209 -0.49 6.71 -17.07
N PRO A 210 -1.16 5.56 -16.88
CA PRO A 210 -1.12 4.47 -17.85
C PRO A 210 -1.54 4.93 -19.25
N THR A 211 -0.76 4.56 -20.26
CA THR A 211 -1.02 4.97 -21.65
C THR A 211 -2.28 4.37 -22.26
N GLY A 212 -2.87 3.34 -21.63
CA GLY A 212 -3.86 2.46 -22.24
C GLY A 212 -3.32 1.11 -22.67
N GLU A 213 -2.00 1.02 -22.90
CA GLU A 213 -1.37 -0.23 -23.28
C GLU A 213 -1.29 -1.20 -22.09
N VAL A 214 -1.62 -2.47 -22.35
CA VAL A 214 -1.32 -3.60 -21.47
C VAL A 214 -0.16 -4.36 -22.11
N ALA A 215 1.07 -3.92 -21.81
CA ALA A 215 2.27 -4.37 -22.51
C ALA A 215 2.78 -5.69 -21.93
N PRO A 216 3.16 -6.68 -22.77
CA PRO A 216 3.77 -7.90 -22.28
C PRO A 216 5.12 -7.62 -21.62
N VAL A 217 5.42 -8.31 -20.52
CA VAL A 217 6.71 -8.13 -19.84
C VAL A 217 7.88 -8.78 -20.59
N GLN A 218 7.61 -9.78 -21.43
CA GLN A 218 8.63 -10.62 -22.06
C GLN A 218 9.66 -9.79 -22.84
N GLY A 219 10.94 -10.00 -22.53
CA GLY A 219 12.05 -9.30 -23.20
C GLY A 219 12.25 -7.86 -22.75
N THR A 220 11.56 -7.42 -21.69
CA THR A 220 11.68 -6.06 -21.13
C THR A 220 12.29 -6.09 -19.72
N ALA A 221 12.65 -4.92 -19.20
CA ALA A 221 13.06 -4.74 -17.80
C ALA A 221 11.94 -5.12 -16.80
N PHE A 222 10.70 -5.26 -17.27
CA PHE A 222 9.54 -5.59 -16.46
C PHE A 222 9.31 -7.10 -16.36
N ASP A 223 10.15 -7.95 -16.99
CA ASP A 223 10.05 -9.41 -16.80
C ASP A 223 10.62 -9.84 -15.44
N LEU A 224 9.81 -9.67 -14.40
CA LEU A 224 10.12 -10.06 -13.02
C LEU A 224 9.53 -11.44 -12.66
N ARG A 225 9.12 -12.24 -13.64
CA ARG A 225 8.51 -13.57 -13.40
C ARG A 225 9.51 -14.58 -12.86
N LYS A 226 10.80 -14.33 -13.09
CA LYS A 226 11.92 -15.03 -12.45
C LYS A 226 12.54 -14.10 -11.42
N SER A 227 13.13 -14.71 -10.39
CA SER A 227 13.86 -13.96 -9.36
C SER A 227 15.04 -13.21 -9.95
N VAL A 228 15.12 -11.91 -9.69
CA VAL A 228 16.22 -11.02 -10.08
C VAL A 228 16.72 -10.24 -8.88
N GLU A 229 18.03 -10.04 -8.78
CA GLU A 229 18.62 -9.12 -7.80
C GLU A 229 18.38 -7.68 -8.28
N LEU A 230 17.65 -6.89 -7.48
CA LEU A 230 17.09 -5.62 -7.91
C LEU A 230 18.16 -4.64 -8.39
N GLY A 231 19.28 -4.50 -7.67
CA GLY A 231 20.37 -3.60 -8.06
C GLY A 231 20.97 -3.93 -9.43
N LYS A 232 21.32 -5.20 -9.66
CA LYS A 232 21.84 -5.67 -10.94
C LYS A 232 20.84 -5.48 -12.07
N HIS A 233 19.57 -5.79 -11.82
CA HIS A 233 18.52 -5.67 -12.82
C HIS A 233 18.29 -4.22 -13.24
N LEU A 234 18.22 -3.29 -12.28
CA LEU A 234 18.12 -1.85 -12.56
C LEU A 234 19.32 -1.35 -13.38
N GLN A 235 20.53 -1.81 -13.05
CA GLN A 235 21.75 -1.46 -13.75
C GLN A 235 21.77 -2.01 -15.19
N GLU A 236 21.45 -3.29 -15.39
CA GLU A 236 21.45 -3.96 -16.69
C GLU A 236 20.50 -3.28 -17.68
N PHE A 237 19.29 -2.96 -17.23
CA PHE A 237 18.27 -2.32 -18.05
C PHE A 237 18.38 -0.79 -18.07
N HIS A 238 19.36 -0.20 -17.36
CA HIS A 238 19.57 1.24 -17.27
C HIS A 238 18.32 2.02 -16.84
N ILE A 239 17.54 1.45 -15.91
CA ILE A 239 16.34 2.08 -15.38
C ILE A 239 16.58 2.61 -13.96
N ASN A 240 15.95 3.74 -13.65
CA ASN A 240 16.13 4.40 -12.36
C ASN A 240 15.48 3.64 -11.19
N GLY A 241 14.49 2.80 -11.47
CA GLY A 241 13.61 2.18 -10.49
C GLY A 241 12.26 1.84 -11.12
N PHE A 242 11.38 1.22 -10.35
CA PHE A 242 10.00 0.97 -10.75
C PHE A 242 9.04 1.92 -10.04
N ASP A 243 8.00 2.34 -10.76
CA ASP A 243 6.78 2.96 -10.24
C ASP A 243 5.62 2.57 -11.19
N HIS A 244 5.41 1.26 -11.33
CA HIS A 244 4.49 0.71 -12.34
C HIS A 244 3.52 -0.30 -11.75
N ASN A 245 2.35 -0.38 -12.35
CA ASN A 245 1.37 -1.42 -12.08
C ASN A 245 1.69 -2.66 -12.90
N PHE A 246 1.89 -3.78 -12.23
CA PHE A 246 1.98 -5.10 -12.84
C PHE A 246 0.60 -5.74 -12.89
N CYS A 247 0.21 -6.24 -14.06
CA CYS A 247 -1.09 -6.86 -14.31
C CYS A 247 -1.03 -8.32 -13.84
N LEU A 248 -1.60 -8.59 -12.67
CA LEU A 248 -1.69 -9.95 -12.13
C LEU A 248 -2.70 -10.76 -12.94
N LYS A 249 -2.52 -12.09 -12.97
CA LYS A 249 -3.49 -13.03 -13.55
C LYS A 249 -4.72 -13.11 -12.64
N GLY A 250 -5.52 -12.05 -12.68
CA GLY A 250 -6.56 -11.80 -11.69
C GLY A 250 -7.73 -12.78 -11.79
N SER A 251 -8.07 -13.36 -10.66
CA SER A 251 -9.43 -13.74 -10.31
C SER A 251 -9.76 -13.10 -8.95
N LYS A 252 -11.03 -13.14 -8.51
CA LYS A 252 -11.40 -12.67 -7.16
C LYS A 252 -10.90 -13.61 -6.05
N GLU A 253 -10.36 -14.78 -6.41
CA GLU A 253 -9.75 -15.73 -5.48
C GLU A 253 -8.34 -15.28 -5.05
N LYS A 254 -7.89 -15.78 -3.90
CA LYS A 254 -6.49 -15.60 -3.44
C LYS A 254 -5.53 -16.16 -4.49
N HIS A 255 -4.69 -15.31 -5.04
CA HIS A 255 -3.62 -15.69 -5.97
C HIS A 255 -2.28 -15.08 -5.55
N PHE A 256 -1.20 -15.70 -6.03
CA PHE A 256 0.15 -15.21 -5.76
C PHE A 256 0.37 -13.88 -6.50
N CYS A 257 1.06 -12.96 -5.83
CA CYS A 257 1.38 -11.64 -6.37
C CYS A 257 2.88 -11.50 -6.58
N ALA A 258 3.64 -11.60 -5.49
CA ALA A 258 5.08 -11.35 -5.51
C ALA A 258 5.81 -12.11 -4.41
N ARG A 259 7.10 -12.34 -4.61
CA ARG A 259 8.05 -12.78 -3.58
C ARG A 259 9.24 -11.83 -3.58
N VAL A 260 9.63 -11.39 -2.39
CA VAL A 260 10.86 -10.65 -2.17
C VAL A 260 11.70 -11.38 -1.14
N HIS A 261 12.96 -11.63 -1.46
CA HIS A 261 13.91 -12.31 -0.59
C HIS A 261 15.12 -11.41 -0.37
N HIS A 262 15.63 -11.38 0.86
CA HIS A 262 16.89 -10.73 1.16
C HIS A 262 17.86 -11.76 1.72
N ALA A 263 18.80 -12.22 0.88
CA ALA A 263 19.70 -13.32 1.20
C ALA A 263 20.58 -13.06 2.43
N GLY A 264 20.94 -11.79 2.69
CA GLY A 264 21.78 -11.40 3.82
C GLY A 264 21.13 -11.69 5.18
N SER A 265 19.81 -11.50 5.31
CA SER A 265 19.06 -11.85 6.53
C SER A 265 18.35 -13.22 6.42
N GLY A 266 18.15 -13.70 5.19
CA GLY A 266 17.31 -14.84 4.86
C GLY A 266 15.81 -14.55 4.98
N ARG A 267 15.39 -13.31 5.26
CA ARG A 267 13.97 -12.96 5.33
C ARG A 267 13.34 -13.04 3.95
N VAL A 268 12.13 -13.59 3.91
CA VAL A 268 11.30 -13.66 2.71
C VAL A 268 9.94 -13.04 3.01
N LEU A 269 9.47 -12.21 2.10
CA LEU A 269 8.10 -11.72 2.02
C LEU A 269 7.43 -12.34 0.79
N GLU A 270 6.37 -13.10 0.99
CA GLU A 270 5.44 -13.51 -0.06
C GLU A 270 4.15 -12.71 0.07
N VAL A 271 3.67 -12.19 -1.05
CA VAL A 271 2.41 -11.46 -1.13
C VAL A 271 1.43 -12.27 -1.94
N TYR A 272 0.22 -12.43 -1.39
CA TYR A 272 -0.94 -12.94 -2.09
C TYR A 272 -2.04 -11.90 -2.04
N THR A 273 -2.96 -11.91 -2.99
CA THR A 273 -4.04 -10.93 -3.03
C THR A 273 -5.27 -11.43 -3.79
N THR A 274 -6.37 -10.72 -3.69
CA THR A 274 -7.53 -10.81 -4.58
C THR A 274 -7.61 -9.65 -5.59
N GLN A 275 -6.65 -8.71 -5.54
CA GLN A 275 -6.59 -7.54 -6.42
C GLN A 275 -6.06 -7.91 -7.82
N PRO A 276 -6.49 -7.22 -8.89
CA PRO A 276 -6.05 -7.54 -10.26
C PRO A 276 -4.67 -6.97 -10.62
N GLY A 277 -4.04 -6.19 -9.75
CA GLY A 277 -2.74 -5.59 -10.00
C GLY A 277 -1.95 -5.33 -8.72
N VAL A 278 -0.68 -5.01 -8.90
CA VAL A 278 0.21 -4.53 -7.84
C VAL A 278 1.04 -3.37 -8.35
N GLN A 279 1.03 -2.24 -7.64
CA GLN A 279 2.02 -1.19 -7.84
C GLN A 279 3.33 -1.68 -7.21
N PHE A 280 4.37 -1.82 -8.02
CA PHE A 280 5.72 -2.01 -7.52
C PHE A 280 6.47 -0.69 -7.63
N TYR A 281 6.71 -0.07 -6.47
CA TYR A 281 7.38 1.22 -6.36
C TYR A 281 8.66 1.09 -5.53
N THR A 282 9.80 1.49 -6.07
CA THR A 282 11.12 1.30 -5.46
C THR A 282 11.63 2.52 -4.67
N GLY A 283 10.73 3.35 -4.13
CA GLY A 283 11.13 4.48 -3.28
C GLY A 283 11.93 5.56 -4.01
N ASN A 284 11.62 5.79 -5.29
CA ASN A 284 12.39 6.64 -6.21
C ASN A 284 12.44 8.12 -5.80
N PHE A 285 11.43 8.59 -5.06
CA PHE A 285 11.26 9.99 -4.64
C PHE A 285 11.69 10.25 -3.20
N LEU A 286 12.17 9.23 -2.48
CA LEU A 286 12.83 9.45 -1.20
C LEU A 286 14.15 10.20 -1.43
N ASP A 287 14.42 11.22 -0.63
CA ASP A 287 15.53 12.16 -0.84
C ASP A 287 16.52 12.21 0.33
N GLY A 288 16.28 11.41 1.39
CA GLY A 288 17.13 11.38 2.56
C GLY A 288 16.95 12.58 3.49
N THR A 289 15.82 13.29 3.42
CA THR A 289 15.54 14.43 4.33
C THR A 289 14.66 14.05 5.52
N LEU A 290 13.94 12.93 5.42
CA LEU A 290 13.00 12.48 6.44
C LEU A 290 13.72 11.79 7.61
N LYS A 291 13.42 12.25 8.82
CA LYS A 291 13.87 11.63 10.07
C LYS A 291 12.96 10.47 10.42
N GLY A 292 13.47 9.26 10.22
CA GLY A 292 12.79 8.01 10.50
C GLY A 292 12.87 7.58 11.96
N LYS A 293 12.50 6.33 12.19
CA LYS A 293 12.61 5.66 13.49
C LYS A 293 14.08 5.42 13.84
N SER A 294 14.41 5.42 15.13
CA SER A 294 15.76 5.11 15.65
C SER A 294 16.90 5.90 15.00
N GLY A 295 16.64 7.15 14.58
CA GLY A 295 17.63 8.01 13.92
C GLY A 295 17.93 7.64 12.46
N ALA A 296 17.19 6.69 11.87
CA ALA A 296 17.29 6.38 10.44
C ALA A 296 16.92 7.60 9.59
N VAL A 297 17.53 7.66 8.41
CA VAL A 297 17.18 8.59 7.34
C VAL A 297 16.81 7.72 6.14
N TYR A 298 15.79 8.14 5.38
CA TYR A 298 15.27 7.36 4.26
C TYR A 298 15.71 7.98 2.93
N PRO A 299 16.89 7.60 2.39
CA PRO A 299 17.32 8.04 1.07
C PRO A 299 16.55 7.32 -0.05
N LYS A 300 16.77 7.78 -1.27
CA LYS A 300 16.30 7.13 -2.49
C LYS A 300 16.59 5.62 -2.45
N HIS A 301 15.59 4.81 -2.79
CA HIS A 301 15.67 3.34 -2.75
C HIS A 301 15.86 2.71 -1.37
N SER A 302 15.66 3.41 -0.25
CA SER A 302 15.75 2.77 1.07
C SER A 302 14.60 1.81 1.39
N GLY A 303 13.53 1.78 0.58
CA GLY A 303 12.42 0.87 0.73
C GLY A 303 11.59 0.72 -0.55
N PHE A 304 10.80 -0.34 -0.63
CA PHE A 304 9.86 -0.60 -1.74
C PHE A 304 8.43 -0.82 -1.26
N CYS A 305 7.46 -0.52 -2.11
CA CYS A 305 6.04 -0.80 -1.88
C CYS A 305 5.53 -1.90 -2.82
N LEU A 306 4.59 -2.70 -2.33
CA LEU A 306 3.79 -3.65 -3.10
C LEU A 306 2.32 -3.36 -2.84
N GLU A 307 1.81 -2.30 -3.48
CA GLU A 307 0.43 -1.85 -3.27
C GLU A 307 -0.49 -2.70 -4.16
N THR A 308 -1.05 -3.76 -3.60
CA THR A 308 -2.06 -4.57 -4.29
C THR A 308 -3.31 -3.72 -4.49
N GLN A 309 -3.78 -3.58 -5.73
CA GLN A 309 -4.78 -2.60 -6.11
C GLN A 309 -5.51 -2.98 -7.40
N ASN A 310 -6.58 -2.26 -7.71
CA ASN A 310 -7.03 -2.15 -9.09
C ASN A 310 -6.10 -1.20 -9.89
N TRP A 311 -6.12 -1.29 -11.21
CA TRP A 311 -5.18 -0.59 -12.08
C TRP A 311 -5.38 0.94 -12.00
N PRO A 312 -4.28 1.72 -12.04
CA PRO A 312 -4.37 3.18 -12.02
C PRO A 312 -5.21 3.72 -13.18
N ASP A 313 -5.90 4.83 -12.95
CA ASP A 313 -6.78 5.48 -13.94
C ASP A 313 -7.88 4.58 -14.56
N ALA A 314 -8.18 3.41 -13.97
CA ALA A 314 -9.20 2.48 -14.47
C ALA A 314 -10.59 3.11 -14.63
N VAL A 315 -10.89 4.19 -13.90
CA VAL A 315 -12.16 4.93 -14.03
C VAL A 315 -12.30 5.63 -15.39
N ASN A 316 -11.19 5.92 -16.07
CA ASN A 316 -11.13 6.57 -17.38
C ASN A 316 -10.70 5.63 -18.51
N GLN A 317 -10.41 4.36 -18.20
CA GLN A 317 -9.91 3.37 -19.16
C GLN A 317 -10.84 2.15 -19.22
N PRO A 318 -11.83 2.13 -20.12
CA PRO A 318 -12.93 1.16 -20.09
C PRO A 318 -12.53 -0.31 -20.21
N HIS A 319 -11.35 -0.60 -20.77
CA HIS A 319 -10.82 -1.96 -20.92
C HIS A 319 -10.03 -2.44 -19.69
N PHE A 320 -9.81 -1.58 -18.69
CA PHE A 320 -9.22 -1.97 -17.41
C PHE A 320 -10.27 -2.65 -16.51
N PRO A 321 -9.86 -3.38 -15.45
CA PRO A 321 -10.81 -4.03 -14.56
C PRO A 321 -11.76 -3.01 -13.90
N PRO A 322 -13.07 -3.34 -13.76
CA PRO A 322 -14.05 -2.41 -13.22
C PRO A 322 -13.68 -1.87 -11.84
N VAL A 323 -13.79 -0.55 -11.65
CA VAL A 323 -13.46 0.15 -10.38
C VAL A 323 -14.69 0.73 -9.68
N LEU A 324 -15.84 0.77 -10.34
CA LEU A 324 -17.07 1.32 -9.77
C LEU A 324 -17.71 0.33 -8.79
N LEU A 325 -17.98 0.81 -7.59
CA LEU A 325 -18.84 0.16 -6.60
C LEU A 325 -20.24 0.77 -6.68
N LYS A 326 -21.27 -0.04 -6.89
CA LYS A 326 -22.67 0.41 -6.92
C LYS A 326 -23.41 0.14 -5.60
N PRO A 327 -24.50 0.86 -5.31
CA PRO A 327 -25.34 0.52 -4.17
C PRO A 327 -25.88 -0.90 -4.25
N GLY A 328 -25.77 -1.65 -3.13
CA GLY A 328 -26.17 -3.06 -3.04
C GLY A 328 -25.08 -4.06 -3.44
N GLU A 329 -23.95 -3.60 -3.97
CA GLU A 329 -22.74 -4.41 -4.16
C GLU A 329 -21.79 -4.23 -2.96
N ASP A 330 -20.96 -5.24 -2.69
CA ASP A 330 -19.91 -5.17 -1.69
C ASP A 330 -18.54 -5.11 -2.39
N TYR A 331 -17.72 -4.13 -2.01
CA TYR A 331 -16.27 -4.17 -2.24
C TYR A 331 -15.67 -5.05 -1.16
N ASP A 332 -14.95 -6.11 -1.53
CA ASP A 332 -14.26 -7.01 -0.59
C ASP A 332 -12.95 -7.50 -1.22
N HIS A 333 -11.83 -6.94 -0.76
CA HIS A 333 -10.50 -7.34 -1.22
C HIS A 333 -9.58 -7.67 -0.06
N THR A 334 -8.68 -8.63 -0.26
CA THR A 334 -7.78 -9.11 0.78
C THR A 334 -6.36 -9.23 0.24
N THR A 335 -5.39 -8.87 1.07
CA THR A 335 -3.95 -9.05 0.80
C THR A 335 -3.30 -9.72 2.00
N TRP A 336 -2.45 -10.70 1.70
CA TRP A 336 -1.71 -11.48 2.68
C TRP A 336 -0.23 -11.17 2.53
N PHE A 337 0.38 -10.64 3.59
CA PHE A 337 1.82 -10.44 3.73
C PHE A 337 2.37 -11.60 4.57
N LYS A 338 2.88 -12.62 3.90
CA LYS A 338 3.40 -13.83 4.53
C LYS A 338 4.92 -13.75 4.65
N PHE A 339 5.40 -13.74 5.88
CA PHE A 339 6.82 -13.70 6.18
C PHE A 339 7.37 -15.11 6.40
N SER A 340 8.61 -15.34 6.00
CA SER A 340 9.33 -16.57 6.30
C SER A 340 10.83 -16.33 6.30
N VAL A 341 11.58 -17.41 6.51
CA VAL A 341 13.03 -17.41 6.48
C VAL A 341 13.46 -18.54 5.54
N ALA A 342 14.33 -18.24 4.57
CA ALA A 342 14.89 -19.18 3.61
C ALA A 342 16.40 -19.27 3.78
#